data_AF-A0ABD6BNX7-F1
#
_entry.id   AF-A0ABD6BNX7-F1
#
_cell.length_a   1.000
_cell.length_b   1.000
_cell.length_c   1.000
_cell.angle_alpha   90.00
_cell.angle_beta   90.00
_cell.angle_gamma   90.00
#
_symmetry.space_group_name_H-M   'P 1'
#
loop_
_entity.id
_entity.type
_entity.pdbx_description
1 polymer ?
#
loop_
_entity_poly.entity_id
_entity_poly.type
_entity_poly.pdbx_seq_one_letter_code
_entity_poly.pdbx_strand_id
1 'polypeptide(L)' 'MSSGKGPYADSRTVQESNGGYMVSIPKQIAERYDIEKGDEVWWTDGADTDRPTFIPPDEL' A
#
# COMPACT_ATOMS: atom_id res chain seq x y z
N MET A 1 -20.81 -21.10 -0.54
CA MET A 1 -20.10 -20.45 -1.64
C MET A 1 -19.11 -19.49 -1.02
N SER A 2 -17.82 -19.73 -1.24
CA SER A 2 -16.74 -18.94 -0.64
C SER A 2 -16.66 -17.59 -1.36
N SER A 3 -16.99 -16.50 -0.67
CA SER A 3 -16.76 -15.14 -1.16
C SER A 3 -15.25 -14.93 -1.23
N GLY A 4 -14.71 -14.91 -2.45
CA GLY A 4 -13.28 -14.87 -2.71
C GLY A 4 -12.57 -13.72 -1.97
N LYS A 5 -11.59 -14.08 -1.14
CA LYS A 5 -10.54 -13.18 -0.66
C LYS A 5 -9.69 -12.72 -1.86
N GLY A 6 -10.07 -11.63 -2.51
CA GLY A 6 -9.14 -10.84 -3.34
C GLY A 6 -8.18 -10.04 -2.44
N PRO A 7 -6.98 -9.66 -2.92
CA PRO A 7 -6.06 -8.84 -2.14
C PRO A 7 -6.74 -7.52 -1.76
N TYR A 8 -6.58 -7.11 -0.51
CA TYR A 8 -7.24 -5.95 0.09
C TYR A 8 -6.94 -4.67 -0.71
N ALA A 9 -7.83 -4.30 -1.65
CA ALA A 9 -7.88 -2.96 -2.19
C ALA A 9 -8.62 -2.07 -1.18
N ASP A 10 -7.93 -1.70 -0.09
CA ASP A 10 -8.42 -0.70 0.86
C ASP A 10 -8.10 0.69 0.31
N SER A 11 -9.13 1.47 -0.07
CA SER A 11 -8.93 2.86 -0.51
C SER A 11 -8.94 3.76 0.72
N ARG A 12 -7.84 4.45 1.00
CA ARG A 12 -7.75 5.43 2.09
C ARG A 12 -7.67 6.85 1.58
N THR A 13 -8.33 7.75 2.30
CA THR A 13 -8.18 9.19 2.08
C THR A 13 -6.77 9.59 2.47
N VAL A 14 -6.08 10.24 1.53
CA VAL A 14 -4.78 10.88 1.77
C VAL A 14 -4.94 11.94 2.85
N GLN A 15 -4.04 11.94 3.83
CA GLN A 15 -3.98 12.96 4.88
C GLN A 15 -2.91 13.98 4.56
N GLU A 16 -3.11 15.24 4.94
CA GLU A 16 -2.08 16.26 4.86
C GLU A 16 -1.35 16.35 6.20
N SER A 17 -0.02 16.37 6.18
CA SER A 17 0.81 16.52 7.37
C SER A 17 2.15 17.15 7.01
N ASN A 18 2.59 18.13 7.80
CA ASN A 18 3.91 18.77 7.70
C ASN A 18 4.30 19.21 6.26
N GLY A 19 3.35 19.76 5.50
CA GLY A 19 3.59 20.24 4.13
C GLY A 19 3.66 19.14 3.07
N GLY A 20 3.21 17.92 3.39
CA GLY A 20 3.14 16.81 2.46
C GLY A 20 1.89 15.96 2.63
N TYR A 21 1.77 14.96 1.76
CA TYR A 21 0.69 13.98 1.78
C TYR A 21 1.16 12.68 2.44
N MET A 22 0.33 12.13 3.31
CA MET A 22 0.56 10.88 4.03
C MET A 22 -0.59 9.91 3.78
N VAL A 23 -0.25 8.65 3.52
CA VAL A 23 -1.20 7.53 3.50
C VAL A 23 -0.82 6.54 4.58
N SER A 24 -1.81 5.97 5.26
CA SER A 24 -1.57 4.95 6.28
C SER A 24 -1.58 3.56 5.65
N ILE A 25 -0.55 2.77 5.94
CA ILE A 25 -0.52 1.35 5.55
C ILE A 25 -1.45 0.58 6.50
N PRO A 26 -2.43 -0.20 5.99
CA PRO A 26 -3.24 -1.08 6.83
C PRO A 26 -2.38 -2.04 7.64
N LYS A 27 -2.70 -2.20 8.93
CA LYS A 27 -1.92 -3.05 9.86
C LYS A 27 -1.73 -4.46 9.32
N GLN A 28 -2.74 -5.04 8.69
CA GLN A 28 -2.69 -6.39 8.12
C GLN A 28 -1.73 -6.51 6.94
N ILE A 29 -1.52 -5.43 6.17
CA ILE A 29 -0.54 -5.39 5.09
C ILE A 29 0.86 -5.29 5.71
N ALA A 30 1.03 -4.40 6.69
CA ALA A 30 2.29 -4.26 7.41
C ALA A 30 2.72 -5.58 8.09
N GLU A 31 1.81 -6.24 8.80
CA GLU A 31 2.06 -7.56 9.43
C GLU A 31 2.37 -8.66 8.42
N ARG A 32 1.79 -8.60 7.21
CA ARG A 32 2.01 -9.64 6.19
C ARG A 32 3.41 -9.56 5.58
N TYR A 33 3.86 -8.34 5.32
CA TYR A 33 5.14 -8.08 4.65
C TYR A 33 6.22 -7.62 5.62
N ASP A 34 5.99 -7.82 6.93
CA ASP A 34 6.91 -7.46 8.02
C ASP A 34 7.41 -6.01 7.93
N ILE A 35 6.51 -5.08 7.59
CA ILE A 35 6.84 -3.65 7.44
C ILE A 35 6.86 -3.02 8.83
N GLU A 36 8.03 -2.52 9.22
CA GLU A 36 8.27 -1.84 10.48
C GLU A 36 8.47 -0.33 10.31
N LYS A 37 8.53 0.38 11.45
CA LYS A 37 8.77 1.82 11.45
C LYS A 37 10.21 2.08 10.99
N GLY A 38 10.33 2.84 9.90
CA GLY A 38 11.62 3.24 9.33
C GLY A 38 11.95 2.51 8.03
N ASP A 39 11.16 1.50 7.68
CA ASP A 39 11.33 0.78 6.42
C ASP A 39 10.95 1.63 5.22
N GLU A 40 11.69 1.42 4.14
CA GLU A 40 11.36 1.98 2.84
C GLU A 40 10.31 1.10 2.16
N VAL A 41 9.26 1.75 1.66
CA VAL A 41 8.17 1.10 0.93
C VAL A 41 8.09 1.66 -0.48
N TRP A 42 7.92 0.77 -1.45
CA TRP A 42 7.95 1.11 -2.87
C TRP A 42 6.54 1.06 -3.49
N TRP A 43 6.30 2.02 -4.36
CA TRP A 43 5.08 2.14 -5.15
C TRP A 43 5.51 2.44 -6.58
N THR A 44 4.76 1.93 -7.54
CA THR A 44 4.92 2.29 -8.94
C THR A 44 3.65 2.92 -9.47
N ASP A 45 3.81 3.91 -10.35
CA ASP A 45 2.74 4.44 -11.18
C ASP A 45 3.15 4.14 -12.63
N GLY A 46 2.46 3.18 -13.24
CA GLY A 46 2.72 2.80 -14.63
C GLY A 46 1.96 3.73 -15.57
N ALA A 47 2.57 4.09 -16.72
CA ALA A 47 1.89 4.88 -17.75
C ALA A 47 0.57 4.25 -18.24
N ASP A 48 0.45 2.92 -18.10
CA ASP A 48 -0.73 2.14 -18.48
C ASP A 48 -1.66 1.81 -17.29
N THR A 49 -1.43 2.40 -16.11
CA THR A 49 -2.24 2.17 -14.91
C THR A 49 -2.91 3.46 -14.46
N ASP A 50 -4.22 3.42 -14.22
CA ASP A 50 -4.95 4.60 -13.73
C ASP A 50 -4.68 4.93 -12.25
N ARG A 51 -3.86 4.12 -11.55
CA ARG A 51 -3.64 4.19 -10.10
C ARG A 51 -2.26 3.64 -9.72
N PRO A 52 -1.60 4.21 -8.70
CA PRO A 52 -0.37 3.65 -8.16
C PRO A 52 -0.61 2.28 -7.54
N THR A 53 0.37 1.39 -7.69
CA THR A 53 0.37 0.03 -7.14
C THR A 53 1.52 -0.13 -6.15
N PHE A 54 1.21 -0.69 -4.98
CA PHE A 54 2.23 -1.08 -4.00
C PHE A 54 2.99 -2.30 -4.52
N ILE A 55 4.33 -2.25 -4.47
CA ILE A 55 5.17 -3.39 -4.84
C ILE A 55 5.56 -4.12 -3.55
N PRO A 56 5.17 -5.39 -3.37
CA PRO A 56 5.61 -6.19 -2.24
C PRO A 56 7.15 -6.27 -2.18
N PRO A 57 7.77 -6.23 -0.99
CA PRO A 57 9.23 -6.31 -0.86
C PRO A 57 9.86 -7.53 -1.56
N ASP A 58 9.16 -8.68 -1.57
CA ASP A 58 9.62 -9.91 -2.20
C ASP A 58 9.58 -9.90 -3.74
N GLU A 59 8.94 -8.89 -4.35
CA GLU A 59 8.81 -8.72 -5.81
C GLU A 59 9.76 -7.65 -6.37
N LEU A 60 10.63 -7.08 -5.52
CA LEU A 60 11.66 -6.10 -5.91
C LEU A 60 12.92 -6.75 -6.48
#